data_AF-A0A819ZCX0-F1
#
_entry.id   AF-A0A819ZCX0-F1
#
_cell.length_a   1.000
_cell.length_b   1.000
_cell.length_c   1.000
_cell.angle_alpha   90.00
_cell.angle_beta   90.00
_cell.angle_gamma   90.00
#
_symmetry.space_group_name_H-M   'P 1'
#
loop_
_entity.id
_entity.type
_entity.pdbx_description
1 polymer ?
#
loop_
_entity_poly.entity_id
_entity_poly.type
_entity_poly.pdbx_seq_one_letter_code
_entity_poly.pdbx_strand_id
1 'polypeptide(L)'
;MKSDIGRTIQDQLSQQDVRFTPFRSVNDFILDATWNAPNFSDLPRLNKRIVNNLIYYQTNYFAFGIALFLLVGISYPIDFLFGLVVVLAVLMGFVYLSSSPGFGNNSLAAAEQFIRSAKEDRPLIVLVGILGISYLILSFLGKLMIFLIGIVLPIQLIILHATFRTRNLANKVVNKFDRLGVQATPMGIFLSALGLRSSSLLE
;
A
#
# COMPACT_ATOMS: atom_id res chain seq x y z
N MET A 1 -19.41 14.69 -28.39
CA MET A 1 -17.95 14.97 -28.27
C MET A 1 -17.33 14.56 -26.93
N LYS A 2 -17.76 15.05 -25.75
CA LYS A 2 -17.25 14.51 -24.44
C LYS A 2 -17.64 13.04 -24.17
N SER A 3 -18.78 12.60 -24.71
CA SER A 3 -19.31 11.22 -24.57
C SER A 3 -18.53 10.18 -25.39
N ASP A 4 -17.97 10.58 -26.53
CA ASP A 4 -17.28 9.65 -27.44
C ASP A 4 -15.84 9.41 -27.00
N ILE A 5 -15.17 10.44 -26.46
CA ILE A 5 -13.82 10.29 -25.88
C ILE A 5 -13.85 9.33 -24.69
N GLY A 6 -14.88 9.41 -23.84
CA GLY A 6 -15.05 8.49 -22.70
C GLY A 6 -15.27 7.03 -23.12
N ARG A 7 -16.03 6.80 -24.20
CA ARG A 7 -16.25 5.46 -24.77
C ARG A 7 -15.00 4.91 -25.47
N THR A 8 -14.29 5.74 -26.25
CA THR A 8 -13.05 5.34 -26.91
C THR A 8 -11.95 4.98 -25.91
N ILE A 9 -11.82 5.70 -24.79
CA ILE A 9 -10.85 5.35 -23.73
C ILE A 9 -11.24 4.02 -23.06
N GLN A 10 -12.53 3.82 -22.77
CA GLN A 10 -13.02 2.57 -22.18
C GLN A 10 -12.78 1.37 -23.09
N ASP A 11 -13.00 1.52 -24.40
CA ASP A 11 -12.76 0.47 -25.39
C ASP A 11 -11.26 0.21 -25.59
N GLN A 12 -10.41 1.24 -25.58
CA GLN A 12 -8.95 1.07 -25.65
C GLN A 12 -8.35 0.43 -24.39
N LEU A 13 -8.92 0.69 -23.21
CA LEU A 13 -8.54 0.00 -21.97
C LEU A 13 -9.03 -1.46 -21.95
N SER A 14 -10.15 -1.76 -22.61
CA SER A 14 -10.69 -3.12 -22.69
C SER A 14 -9.91 -4.04 -23.64
N GLN A 15 -9.22 -3.48 -24.64
CA GLN A 15 -8.46 -4.23 -25.66
C GLN A 15 -6.95 -4.32 -25.39
N GLN A 16 -6.44 -3.72 -24.30
CA GLN A 16 -5.06 -3.95 -23.90
C GLN A 16 -4.93 -5.26 -23.13
N ASP A 17 -4.40 -6.28 -23.81
CA ASP A 17 -3.97 -7.52 -23.17
C ASP A 17 -2.95 -7.19 -22.08
N VAL A 18 -3.37 -7.22 -20.81
CA VAL A 18 -2.49 -6.94 -19.68
C VAL A 18 -1.43 -8.05 -19.60
N ARG A 19 -0.18 -7.74 -19.92
CA ARG A 19 0.95 -8.66 -19.90
C ARG A 19 1.81 -8.40 -18.67
N PHE A 20 2.07 -9.45 -17.90
CA PHE A 20 3.04 -9.39 -16.81
C PHE A 20 4.47 -9.32 -17.36
N THR A 21 5.29 -8.47 -16.75
CA THR A 21 6.74 -8.45 -17.03
C THR A 21 7.34 -9.81 -16.65
N PRO A 22 8.22 -10.43 -17.46
CA PRO A 22 8.84 -11.68 -17.09
C PRO A 22 9.69 -11.52 -15.81
N PHE A 23 9.72 -12.55 -14.97
CA PHE A 23 10.60 -12.60 -13.81
C PHE A 23 12.07 -12.48 -14.24
N ARG A 24 12.84 -11.64 -13.55
CA ARG A 24 14.28 -11.41 -13.79
C ARG A 24 15.11 -12.27 -12.86
N SER A 25 16.31 -12.65 -13.28
CA SER A 25 17.21 -13.42 -12.42
C SER A 25 17.53 -12.65 -11.14
N VAL A 26 17.76 -13.38 -10.04
CA VAL A 26 18.15 -12.79 -8.76
C VAL A 26 19.49 -12.05 -8.90
N ASN A 27 20.40 -12.55 -9.75
CA ASN A 27 21.67 -11.89 -10.03
C ASN A 27 21.44 -10.48 -10.61
N ASP A 28 20.60 -10.32 -11.62
CA ASP A 28 20.31 -9.00 -12.20
C ASP A 28 19.56 -8.06 -11.22
N PHE A 29 18.69 -8.66 -10.41
CA PHE A 29 17.88 -7.94 -9.44
C PHE A 29 18.72 -7.38 -8.27
N ILE A 30 19.57 -8.21 -7.65
CA ILE A 30 20.26 -7.90 -6.39
C ILE A 30 21.79 -7.97 -6.50
N LEU A 31 22.35 -9.03 -7.08
CA LEU A 31 23.79 -9.36 -6.91
C LEU A 31 24.70 -8.59 -7.88
N ASP A 32 24.33 -8.50 -9.15
CA ASP A 32 25.02 -7.73 -10.19
C ASP A 32 24.45 -6.29 -10.28
N ALA A 33 23.80 -5.85 -9.21
CA ALA A 33 23.15 -4.56 -9.15
C ALA A 33 24.16 -3.44 -8.90
N THR A 34 24.11 -2.42 -9.75
CA THR A 34 24.79 -1.15 -9.49
C THR A 34 23.88 -0.25 -8.68
N TRP A 35 24.38 0.18 -7.53
CA TRP A 35 23.68 1.05 -6.59
C TRP A 35 24.34 2.41 -6.58
N ASN A 36 23.56 3.48 -6.78
CA ASN A 36 24.04 4.82 -6.50
C ASN A 36 22.98 5.59 -5.73
N ALA A 37 23.44 6.36 -4.74
CA ALA A 37 22.57 7.27 -4.01
C ALA A 37 21.79 8.16 -5.00
N PRO A 38 20.47 8.31 -4.82
CA PRO A 38 19.68 9.20 -5.65
C PRO A 38 20.13 10.65 -5.44
N ASN A 39 20.04 11.44 -6.49
CA ASN A 39 20.13 12.90 -6.35
C ASN A 39 18.74 13.42 -5.98
N PHE A 40 18.57 13.83 -4.72
CA PHE A 40 17.29 14.35 -4.22
C PHE A 40 16.96 15.77 -4.71
N SER A 41 17.92 16.48 -5.31
CA SER A 41 17.70 17.80 -5.90
C SER A 41 17.00 17.73 -7.26
N ASP A 42 17.08 16.60 -7.96
CA ASP A 42 16.49 16.37 -9.28
C ASP A 42 15.36 15.32 -9.17
N LEU A 43 14.22 15.78 -8.65
CA LEU A 43 13.04 14.95 -8.43
C LEU A 43 12.46 14.34 -9.73
N PRO A 44 12.40 15.06 -10.87
CA PRO A 44 11.94 14.47 -12.13
C PRO A 44 12.79 13.26 -12.55
N ARG A 45 14.13 13.37 -12.49
CA ARG A 45 15.03 12.27 -12.81
C ARG A 45 14.91 11.12 -11.82
N LEU A 46 14.73 11.42 -10.53
CA LEU A 46 14.50 10.42 -9.50
C LEU A 46 13.19 9.65 -9.76
N ASN A 47 12.09 10.34 -10.05
CA ASN A 47 10.82 9.72 -10.39
C ASN A 47 10.95 8.80 -11.62
N LYS A 48 11.58 9.29 -12.69
CA LYS A 48 11.86 8.49 -13.90
C LYS A 48 12.68 7.23 -13.59
N ARG A 49 13.66 7.32 -12.68
CA ARG A 49 14.43 6.16 -12.22
C ARG A 49 13.54 5.16 -11.48
N ILE A 50 12.76 5.61 -10.50
CA ILE A 50 11.89 4.76 -9.68
C ILE A 50 10.86 4.05 -10.57
N VAL A 51 10.12 4.79 -11.40
CA VAL A 51 9.08 4.25 -12.30
C VAL A 51 9.66 3.20 -13.25
N ASN A 52 10.81 3.49 -13.86
CA ASN A 52 11.45 2.55 -14.78
C ASN A 52 11.89 1.26 -14.08
N ASN A 53 12.44 1.36 -12.87
CA ASN A 53 12.82 0.19 -12.08
C ASN A 53 11.58 -0.62 -11.67
N LEU A 54 10.52 0.04 -11.20
CA LEU A 54 9.24 -0.58 -10.82
C LEU A 54 8.64 -1.40 -11.97
N ILE A 55 8.54 -0.83 -13.17
CA ILE A 55 7.99 -1.53 -14.35
C ILE A 55 8.92 -2.69 -14.77
N TYR A 56 10.23 -2.46 -14.77
CA TYR A 56 11.20 -3.45 -15.26
C TYR A 56 11.29 -4.71 -14.38
N TYR A 57 11.24 -4.55 -13.05
CA TYR A 57 11.34 -5.64 -12.07
C TYR A 57 9.99 -5.96 -11.41
N GLN A 58 8.86 -5.57 -12.03
CA GLN A 58 7.51 -5.71 -11.45
C GLN A 58 7.27 -7.08 -10.78
N THR A 59 7.53 -8.17 -11.51
CA THR A 59 7.26 -9.53 -11.01
C THR A 59 8.24 -9.93 -9.89
N ASN A 60 9.48 -9.44 -9.92
CA ASN A 60 10.43 -9.61 -8.81
C ASN A 60 9.96 -8.86 -7.56
N TYR A 61 9.47 -7.63 -7.70
CA TYR A 61 8.94 -6.87 -6.58
C TYR A 61 7.70 -7.50 -5.96
N PHE A 62 6.78 -8.04 -6.78
CA PHE A 62 5.65 -8.79 -6.24
C PHE A 62 6.08 -10.06 -5.52
N ALA A 63 6.96 -10.86 -6.11
CA ALA A 63 7.48 -12.07 -5.46
C ALA A 63 8.21 -11.74 -4.15
N PHE A 64 9.07 -10.72 -4.16
CA PHE A 64 9.81 -10.25 -2.99
C PHE A 64 8.87 -9.71 -1.91
N GLY A 65 7.86 -8.92 -2.30
CA GLY A 65 6.88 -8.38 -1.37
C GLY A 65 6.04 -9.47 -0.71
N ILE A 66 5.57 -10.46 -1.48
CA ILE A 66 4.87 -11.65 -0.96
C ILE A 66 5.79 -12.42 -0.02
N ALA A 67 7.05 -12.66 -0.39
CA ALA A 67 8.00 -13.39 0.44
C ALA A 67 8.22 -12.69 1.80
N LEU A 68 8.38 -11.37 1.81
CA LEU A 68 8.54 -10.59 3.05
C LEU A 68 7.26 -10.56 3.89
N PHE A 69 6.10 -10.39 3.25
CA PHE A 69 4.81 -10.42 3.93
C PHE A 69 4.60 -11.77 4.62
N LEU A 70 4.86 -12.87 3.91
CA LEU A 70 4.78 -14.23 4.45
C LEU A 70 5.84 -14.46 5.54
N LEU A 71 7.05 -13.94 5.38
CA LEU A 71 8.10 -14.05 6.39
C LEU A 71 7.67 -13.41 7.72
N VAL A 72 7.11 -12.19 7.69
CA VAL A 72 6.59 -11.52 8.88
C VAL A 72 5.40 -12.29 9.45
N GLY A 73 4.47 -12.72 8.59
CA GLY A 73 3.29 -13.48 8.99
C GLY A 73 3.62 -14.83 9.64
N ILE A 74 4.65 -15.54 9.17
CA ILE A 74 5.10 -16.81 9.74
C ILE A 74 5.91 -16.58 11.03
N SER A 75 6.61 -15.46 11.15
CA SER A 75 7.37 -15.12 12.36
C SER A 75 6.46 -14.78 13.55
N TYR A 76 5.30 -14.18 13.30
CA TYR A 76 4.34 -13.74 14.33
C TYR A 76 2.89 -14.09 13.96
N PRO A 77 2.54 -15.38 13.78
CA PRO A 77 1.29 -15.77 13.13
C PRO A 77 0.03 -15.37 13.89
N ILE A 78 0.04 -15.48 15.22
CA ILE A 78 -1.11 -15.13 16.05
C ILE A 78 -1.34 -13.63 16.05
N ASP A 79 -0.30 -12.83 16.28
CA ASP A 79 -0.39 -11.37 16.34
C ASP A 79 -0.75 -10.79 14.97
N PHE A 80 -0.22 -11.37 13.90
CA PHE A 80 -0.50 -10.99 12.53
C PHE A 80 -1.97 -11.22 12.15
N LEU A 81 -2.51 -12.41 12.46
CA LEU A 81 -3.92 -12.73 12.23
C LEU A 81 -4.84 -11.86 13.10
N PHE A 82 -4.46 -11.60 14.35
CA PHE A 82 -5.21 -10.67 15.21
C PHE A 82 -5.26 -9.26 14.62
N GLY A 83 -4.13 -8.73 14.16
CA GLY A 83 -4.07 -7.42 13.51
C GLY A 83 -4.96 -7.36 12.28
N LEU A 84 -4.97 -8.41 11.45
CA LEU A 84 -5.88 -8.52 10.30
C LEU A 84 -7.35 -8.48 10.72
N VAL A 85 -7.75 -9.28 11.72
CA VAL A 85 -9.13 -9.32 12.22
C VAL A 85 -9.56 -7.96 12.76
N VAL A 86 -8.70 -7.29 13.53
CA VAL A 86 -8.97 -5.95 14.06
C VAL A 86 -9.19 -4.94 12.92
N VAL A 87 -8.32 -4.94 11.89
CA VAL A 87 -8.48 -4.04 10.74
C VAL A 87 -9.78 -4.32 9.98
N LEU A 88 -10.09 -5.60 9.72
CA LEU A 88 -11.33 -5.98 9.05
C LEU A 88 -12.57 -5.60 9.86
N ALA A 89 -12.55 -5.79 11.18
CA ALA A 89 -13.64 -5.40 12.06
C ALA A 89 -13.85 -3.88 12.07
N VAL A 90 -12.77 -3.09 12.11
CA VAL A 90 -12.83 -1.62 12.04
C VAL A 90 -13.39 -1.17 10.68
N LEU A 91 -12.92 -1.75 9.58
CA LEU A 91 -13.43 -1.43 8.24
C LEU A 91 -14.91 -1.79 8.09
N MET A 92 -15.30 -2.99 8.53
CA MET A 92 -16.70 -3.44 8.50
C MET A 92 -17.58 -2.55 9.38
N GLY A 93 -17.11 -2.20 10.58
CA GLY A 93 -17.78 -1.26 11.47
C GLY A 93 -17.95 0.11 10.81
N PHE A 94 -16.91 0.65 10.18
CA PHE A 94 -16.97 1.92 9.46
C PHE A 94 -17.99 1.87 8.31
N VAL A 95 -17.94 0.83 7.47
CA VAL A 95 -18.90 0.65 6.35
C VAL A 95 -20.33 0.55 6.88
N TYR A 96 -20.57 -0.26 7.90
CA TYR A 96 -21.88 -0.44 8.52
C TYR A 96 -22.43 0.87 9.11
N LEU A 97 -21.59 1.61 9.86
CA LEU A 97 -21.97 2.88 10.45
C LEU A 97 -22.24 3.95 9.39
N SER A 98 -21.40 4.01 8.34
CA SER A 98 -21.58 4.95 7.22
C SER A 98 -22.83 4.67 6.38
N SER A 99 -23.32 3.43 6.39
CA SER A 99 -24.52 2.99 5.66
C SER A 99 -25.80 3.05 6.50
N SER A 100 -25.69 3.28 7.82
CA SER A 100 -26.84 3.26 8.74
C SER A 100 -27.44 4.65 8.93
N PRO A 101 -28.75 4.86 8.68
CA PRO A 101 -29.42 6.13 8.90
C PRO A 101 -29.59 6.36 10.42
N GLY A 102 -28.64 7.10 11.01
CA GLY A 102 -28.62 7.37 12.45
C GLY A 102 -27.22 7.50 13.06
N PHE A 103 -26.17 7.32 12.25
CA PHE A 103 -24.81 7.56 12.72
C PHE A 103 -24.52 9.07 12.83
N GLY A 104 -24.49 9.57 14.05
CA GLY A 104 -23.93 10.89 14.37
C GLY A 104 -24.92 11.84 15.03
N ASN A 105 -25.06 11.72 16.35
CA ASN A 105 -25.44 12.77 17.32
C ASN A 105 -25.74 12.19 18.72
N ASN A 106 -26.32 10.99 18.82
CA ASN A 106 -26.86 10.49 20.09
C ASN A 106 -25.97 9.50 20.88
N SER A 107 -24.95 8.88 20.26
CA SER A 107 -24.12 7.87 20.93
C SER A 107 -23.12 8.45 21.94
N LEU A 108 -22.58 9.63 21.65
CA LEU A 108 -21.68 10.36 22.53
C LEU A 108 -22.42 10.86 23.79
N ALA A 109 -23.63 11.40 23.63
CA ALA A 109 -24.46 11.85 24.75
C ALA A 109 -24.89 10.67 25.66
N ALA A 110 -25.24 9.52 25.07
CA ALA A 110 -25.57 8.31 25.84
C ALA A 110 -24.37 7.76 26.61
N ALA A 111 -23.17 7.76 26.00
CA ALA A 111 -21.94 7.36 26.67
C ALA A 111 -21.58 8.32 27.81
N GLU A 112 -21.72 9.63 27.61
CA GLU A 112 -21.48 10.63 28.66
C GLU A 112 -22.43 10.47 29.85
N GLN A 113 -23.73 10.23 29.60
CA GLN A 113 -24.70 10.00 30.67
C GLN A 113 -24.39 8.73 31.47
N PHE A 114 -24.03 7.63 30.78
CA PHE A 114 -23.63 6.39 31.44
C PHE A 114 -22.35 6.53 32.29
N ILE A 115 -21.35 7.26 31.78
CA ILE A 115 -20.10 7.50 32.53
C ILE A 115 -20.37 8.37 33.76
N ARG A 116 -21.25 9.38 33.65
CA ARG A 116 -21.60 10.26 34.78
C ARG A 116 -22.29 9.49 35.90
N SER A 117 -23.33 8.71 35.60
CA SER A 117 -24.02 7.90 36.61
C SER A 117 -23.11 6.84 37.24
N ALA A 118 -22.28 6.15 36.44
CA ALA A 118 -21.36 5.13 36.94
C ALA A 118 -20.28 5.71 37.88
N LYS A 119 -19.83 6.95 37.64
CA LYS A 119 -18.85 7.64 38.50
C LYS A 119 -19.43 8.00 39.87
N GLU A 120 -20.71 8.37 39.91
CA GLU A 120 -21.40 8.76 41.15
C GLU A 120 -21.72 7.54 42.02
N ASP A 121 -22.16 6.43 41.42
CA ASP A 121 -22.58 5.24 42.17
C ASP A 121 -21.42 4.34 42.61
N ARG A 122 -20.38 4.14 41.79
CA ARG A 122 -19.29 3.17 42.04
C ARG A 122 -17.94 3.60 41.39
N PRO A 123 -17.20 4.57 41.98
CA PRO A 123 -15.98 5.12 41.37
C PRO A 123 -14.86 4.10 41.14
N LEU A 124 -14.76 3.06 41.98
CA LEU A 124 -13.78 1.98 41.81
C LEU A 124 -14.03 1.14 40.55
N ILE A 125 -15.29 0.91 40.18
CA ILE A 125 -15.64 0.14 38.97
C ILE A 125 -15.23 0.94 37.73
N VAL A 126 -15.46 2.26 37.73
CA VAL A 126 -15.02 3.14 36.65
C VAL A 126 -13.50 3.14 36.51
N LEU A 127 -12.76 3.20 37.62
CA LEU A 127 -11.29 3.13 37.59
C LEU A 127 -10.80 1.79 37.01
N VAL A 128 -11.33 0.66 37.48
CA VAL A 128 -10.98 -0.67 36.96
C VAL A 128 -11.35 -0.79 35.48
N GLY A 129 -12.50 -0.24 35.07
CA GLY A 129 -12.93 -0.19 33.67
C GLY A 129 -11.95 0.59 32.79
N ILE A 130 -11.51 1.78 33.22
CA ILE A 130 -10.52 2.59 32.49
C ILE A 130 -9.21 1.81 32.38
N LEU A 131 -8.68 1.27 33.48
CA LEU A 131 -7.44 0.50 33.47
C LEU A 131 -7.54 -0.74 32.57
N GLY A 132 -8.67 -1.45 32.62
CA GLY A 132 -8.93 -2.60 31.76
C GLY A 132 -8.96 -2.23 30.28
N ILE A 133 -9.67 -1.16 29.91
CA ILE A 133 -9.72 -0.67 28.53
C ILE A 133 -8.33 -0.22 28.07
N SER A 134 -7.59 0.52 28.90
CA SER A 134 -6.22 0.94 28.58
C SER A 134 -5.30 -0.25 28.36
N TYR A 135 -5.38 -1.29 29.20
CA TYR A 135 -4.62 -2.52 29.02
C TYR A 135 -4.98 -3.24 27.70
N LEU A 136 -6.26 -3.33 27.38
CA LEU A 136 -6.72 -3.93 26.11
C LEU A 136 -6.18 -3.16 24.89
N ILE A 137 -6.27 -1.82 24.90
CA ILE A 137 -5.75 -0.98 23.81
C ILE A 137 -4.25 -1.20 23.63
N LEU A 138 -3.47 -1.17 24.72
CA LEU A 138 -2.03 -1.40 24.66
C LEU A 138 -1.67 -2.81 24.17
N SER A 139 -2.44 -3.82 24.60
CA SER A 139 -2.27 -5.22 24.16
C SER A 139 -2.57 -5.40 22.67
N PHE A 140 -3.57 -4.71 22.13
CA PHE A 140 -3.91 -4.77 20.71
C PHE A 140 -2.97 -3.92 19.84
N LEU A 141 -2.43 -2.83 20.38
CA LEU A 141 -1.57 -1.92 19.63
C LEU A 141 -0.34 -2.64 19.08
N GLY A 142 0.36 -3.43 19.91
CA GLY A 142 1.53 -4.19 19.46
C GLY A 142 1.21 -5.16 18.31
N LYS A 143 0.09 -5.87 18.43
CA LYS A 143 -0.37 -6.85 17.41
C LYS A 143 -0.73 -6.16 16.10
N LEU A 144 -1.43 -5.03 16.19
CA LEU A 144 -1.72 -4.19 15.04
C LEU A 144 -0.45 -3.67 14.37
N MET A 145 0.55 -3.24 15.15
CA MET A 145 1.83 -2.78 14.61
C MET A 145 2.56 -3.89 13.85
N ILE A 146 2.57 -5.13 14.35
CA ILE A 146 3.18 -6.27 13.64
C ILE A 146 2.51 -6.49 12.28
N PHE A 147 1.16 -6.46 12.23
CA PHE A 147 0.42 -6.58 10.97
C PHE A 147 0.75 -5.43 10.00
N LEU A 148 0.76 -4.18 10.49
CA LEU A 148 1.11 -3.02 9.68
C LEU A 148 2.55 -3.07 9.17
N ILE A 149 3.51 -3.50 9.99
CA ILE A 149 4.90 -3.71 9.58
C ILE A 149 4.98 -4.73 8.45
N GLY A 150 4.24 -5.83 8.54
CA GLY A 150 4.21 -6.84 7.48
C GLY A 150 3.70 -6.32 6.12
N ILE A 151 2.93 -5.22 6.11
CA ILE A 151 2.49 -4.54 4.87
C ILE A 151 3.48 -3.44 4.47
N VAL A 152 3.87 -2.58 5.41
CA VAL A 152 4.67 -1.38 5.17
C VAL A 152 6.12 -1.72 4.81
N LEU A 153 6.72 -2.70 5.49
CA LEU A 153 8.12 -3.08 5.27
C LEU A 153 8.39 -3.56 3.83
N PRO A 154 7.59 -4.47 3.24
CA PRO A 154 7.71 -4.81 1.81
C PRO A 154 7.70 -3.58 0.89
N ILE A 155 6.75 -2.66 1.10
CA ILE A 155 6.59 -1.47 0.27
C ILE A 155 7.83 -0.58 0.39
N GLN A 156 8.30 -0.33 1.61
CA GLN A 156 9.50 0.48 1.86
C GLN A 156 10.73 -0.11 1.18
N LEU A 157 10.95 -1.43 1.30
CA LEU A 157 12.11 -2.08 0.70
C LEU A 157 12.04 -2.10 -0.84
N ILE A 158 10.85 -2.25 -1.42
CA ILE A 158 10.64 -2.14 -2.87
C ILE A 158 10.99 -0.73 -3.37
N ILE A 159 10.51 0.31 -2.69
CA ILE A 159 10.79 1.70 -3.06
C ILE A 159 12.27 2.04 -2.86
N LEU A 160 12.87 1.58 -1.76
CA LEU A 160 14.29 1.74 -1.48
C LEU A 160 15.13 1.10 -2.60
N HIS A 161 14.81 -0.16 -2.94
CA HIS A 161 15.45 -0.87 -4.04
C HIS A 161 15.30 -0.11 -5.38
N ALA A 162 14.08 0.33 -5.72
CA ALA A 162 13.81 1.09 -6.94
C ALA A 162 14.50 2.46 -7.00
N THR A 163 14.79 3.05 -5.84
CA THR A 163 15.45 4.36 -5.70
C THR A 163 16.96 4.26 -5.90
N PHE A 164 17.59 3.31 -5.21
CA PHE A 164 19.06 3.15 -5.21
C PHE A 164 19.56 2.39 -6.43
N ARG A 165 18.75 1.50 -7.01
CA ARG A 165 19.14 0.76 -8.21
C ARG A 165 19.35 1.74 -9.36
N THR A 166 20.59 1.87 -9.78
CA THR A 166 20.93 2.54 -11.04
C THR A 166 20.99 1.53 -12.15
N ARG A 167 20.50 1.89 -13.32
CA ARG A 167 20.64 1.04 -14.51
C ARG A 167 20.79 1.94 -15.71
N ASN A 168 21.77 1.68 -16.58
CA ASN A 168 21.90 2.29 -17.91
C ASN A 168 20.82 1.73 -18.87
N LEU A 169 19.56 1.74 -18.43
CA LEU A 169 18.42 1.18 -19.16
C LEU A 169 17.83 2.13 -20.19
N ALA A 170 18.15 3.41 -20.12
CA ALA A 170 17.60 4.43 -21.03
C ALA A 170 17.76 4.03 -22.51
N ASN A 171 18.85 3.33 -22.86
CA ASN A 171 19.13 2.97 -24.25
C ASN A 171 18.64 1.57 -24.68
N LYS A 172 18.13 0.74 -23.75
CA LYS A 172 17.60 -0.62 -24.06
C LYS A 172 16.11 -0.80 -23.79
N VAL A 173 15.55 0.00 -22.89
CA VAL A 173 14.11 -0.02 -22.53
C VAL A 173 13.31 0.72 -23.59
N VAL A 174 13.73 1.92 -24.02
CA VAL A 174 13.07 2.67 -25.11
C VAL A 174 12.92 1.78 -26.36
N ASN A 175 13.98 1.07 -26.76
CA ASN A 175 13.96 0.20 -27.94
C ASN A 175 13.13 -1.11 -27.80
N LYS A 176 12.75 -1.53 -26.59
CA LYS A 176 11.87 -2.72 -26.38
C LYS A 176 10.45 -2.36 -25.94
N PHE A 177 10.27 -1.22 -25.29
CA PHE A 177 8.98 -0.78 -24.76
C PHE A 177 8.15 0.01 -25.79
N ASP A 178 8.78 0.67 -26.76
CA ASP A 178 8.07 1.22 -27.92
C ASP A 178 7.45 0.13 -28.81
N ARG A 179 7.88 -1.13 -28.64
CA ARG A 179 7.35 -2.27 -29.40
C ARG A 179 6.33 -3.13 -28.63
N LEU A 180 6.10 -2.91 -27.34
CA LEU A 180 5.31 -3.85 -26.51
C LEU A 180 4.24 -3.22 -25.59
N GLY A 181 3.88 -1.94 -25.75
CA GLY A 181 2.70 -1.41 -25.07
C GLY A 181 2.87 -1.35 -23.54
N VAL A 182 3.73 -0.44 -23.07
CA VAL A 182 3.98 -0.14 -21.64
C VAL A 182 2.70 0.11 -20.81
N GLN A 183 1.57 0.43 -21.46
CA GLN A 183 0.26 0.58 -20.80
C GLN A 183 -0.35 -0.77 -20.35
N ALA A 184 0.11 -1.89 -20.89
CA ALA A 184 -0.43 -3.22 -20.61
C ALA A 184 0.15 -3.92 -19.37
N THR A 185 0.96 -3.27 -18.53
CA THR A 185 1.47 -3.93 -17.31
C THR A 185 0.68 -3.46 -16.08
N PRO A 186 0.34 -4.34 -15.12
CA PRO A 186 -0.38 -3.96 -13.90
C PRO A 186 0.26 -2.79 -13.14
N MET A 187 1.59 -2.78 -13.01
CA MET A 187 2.30 -1.68 -12.35
C MET A 187 2.33 -0.42 -13.23
N GLY A 188 2.36 -0.57 -14.56
CA GLY A 188 2.20 0.55 -15.48
C GLY A 188 0.83 1.23 -15.37
N ILE A 189 -0.25 0.46 -15.16
CA ILE A 189 -1.61 0.97 -14.92
C ILE A 189 -1.67 1.64 -13.54
N PHE A 190 -1.17 0.97 -12.50
CA PHE A 190 -1.11 1.49 -11.13
C PHE A 190 -0.39 2.84 -11.04
N LEU A 191 0.80 2.94 -11.64
CA LEU A 191 1.57 4.19 -11.64
C LEU A 191 0.90 5.30 -12.48
N SER A 192 0.15 4.93 -13.52
CA SER A 192 -0.67 5.89 -14.29
C SER A 192 -1.83 6.43 -13.46
N ALA A 193 -2.51 5.56 -12.70
CA ALA A 193 -3.60 5.96 -11.81
C ALA A 193 -3.11 6.89 -10.68
N LEU A 194 -1.86 6.75 -10.25
CA LEU A 194 -1.22 7.63 -9.27
C LEU A 194 -0.68 8.94 -9.87
N GLY A 195 -0.79 9.16 -11.19
CA GLY A 195 -0.26 10.36 -11.85
C GLY A 195 1.27 10.43 -11.94
N LEU A 196 1.98 9.37 -11.58
CA LEU A 196 3.46 9.34 -11.53
C LEU A 196 4.11 9.16 -12.91
N ARG A 197 3.33 8.79 -13.92
CA ARG A 197 3.81 8.45 -15.27
C ARG A 197 3.69 9.59 -16.28
N SER A 198 2.59 10.37 -16.26
CA SER A 198 2.36 11.47 -17.21
C SER A 198 3.39 12.59 -17.09
N SER A 199 3.90 12.84 -15.88
CA SER A 199 4.96 13.82 -15.63
C SER A 199 6.34 13.41 -16.15
N SER A 200 6.60 12.10 -16.34
CA SER A 200 7.93 11.58 -16.72
C SER A 200 8.19 11.51 -18.24
N LEU A 201 7.18 11.81 -19.06
CA LEU A 201 7.21 11.76 -20.54
C LEU A 201 7.07 13.14 -21.20
N LEU A 202 6.85 14.20 -20.43
CA LEU A 202 6.77 15.58 -20.91
C LEU A 202 8.09 16.37 -20.72
N GLU A 203 9.15 15.69 -20.25
CA GLU A 203 10.52 16.22 -20.09
C GLU A 203 11.60 15.24 -20.62
#